data_AF-A0A074ZJI1-F1
#
_entry.id   AF-A0A074ZJI1-F1
#
_cell.length_a   1.000
_cell.length_b   1.000
_cell.length_c   1.000
_cell.angle_alpha   90.00
_cell.angle_beta   90.00
_cell.angle_gamma   90.00
#
_symmetry.space_group_name_H-M   'P 1'
#
loop_
_entity.id
_entity.type
_entity.pdbx_description
1 polymer ?
#
loop_
_entity_poly.entity_id
_entity_poly.type
_entity_poly.pdbx_seq_one_letter_code
_entity_poly.pdbx_strand_id
1 'polypeptide(L)'
;MEPHLGHAYTLCLADAWARYAEIRGHPALSPFSYPSTSRLKSLVKSNVPPQSLLSAGTDEHGMKVKLAAQKASLSPKEYCDQISPLFQSLCEVFSVNVKDFIRTTEDRHRHAVEEFWRHLDKSGQLYQATYAGWYSTSDEAFYTERELTQTKPSVSVQSSTKSSPTIPTVDNEPVYVVTETGNPVERVEETNFMFRLTSFKDPLHKWLDSGG
;
A
#
# COMPACT_ATOMS: atom_id res chain seq x y z
N MET A 1 -6.85 -13.24 4.18
CA MET A 1 -6.59 -12.50 5.44
C MET A 1 -7.92 -11.90 5.86
N GLU A 2 -8.37 -12.14 7.08
CA GLU A 2 -9.66 -11.61 7.54
C GLU A 2 -9.48 -10.22 8.17
N PRO A 3 -10.46 -9.32 8.01
CA PRO A 3 -10.43 -8.02 8.68
C PRO A 3 -10.46 -8.19 10.20
N HIS A 4 -9.55 -7.48 10.88
CA HIS A 4 -9.48 -7.39 12.33
C HIS A 4 -9.76 -5.97 12.86
N LEU A 5 -9.88 -5.83 14.18
CA LEU A 5 -10.23 -4.57 14.86
C LEU A 5 -9.35 -3.37 14.46
N GLY A 6 -8.06 -3.59 14.21
CA GLY A 6 -7.18 -2.53 13.70
C GLY A 6 -7.66 -1.86 12.40
N HIS A 7 -8.29 -2.61 11.49
CA HIS A 7 -8.87 -2.03 10.26
C HIS A 7 -10.12 -1.20 10.57
N ALA A 8 -10.97 -1.67 11.49
CA ALA A 8 -12.16 -0.94 11.90
C ALA A 8 -11.80 0.39 12.59
N TYR A 9 -10.74 0.40 13.39
CA TYR A 9 -10.29 1.59 14.11
C TYR A 9 -10.05 2.80 13.19
N THR A 10 -9.26 2.61 12.12
CA THR A 10 -8.95 3.70 11.18
C THR A 10 -10.17 4.13 10.37
N LEU A 11 -11.02 3.18 9.97
CA LEU A 11 -12.27 3.46 9.25
C LEU A 11 -13.24 4.28 10.10
N CYS A 12 -13.46 3.90 11.37
CA CYS A 12 -14.34 4.62 12.28
C CYS A 12 -13.85 6.04 12.55
N LEU A 13 -12.54 6.25 12.70
CA LEU A 13 -11.98 7.58 12.89
C LEU A 13 -12.20 8.47 11.66
N ALA A 14 -11.96 7.94 10.46
CA ALA A 14 -12.18 8.65 9.21
C ALA A 14 -13.68 8.98 8.98
N ASP A 15 -14.58 8.06 9.34
CA ASP A 15 -16.02 8.26 9.24
C ASP A 15 -16.55 9.29 10.24
N ALA A 16 -16.07 9.25 11.49
CA ALA A 16 -16.40 10.27 12.48
C ALA A 16 -16.00 11.67 12.00
N TRP A 17 -14.82 11.79 11.40
CA TRP A 17 -14.37 13.04 10.79
C TRP A 17 -15.23 13.44 9.59
N ALA A 18 -15.53 12.52 8.68
CA ALA A 18 -16.35 12.79 7.49
C ALA A 18 -17.77 13.27 7.86
N ARG A 19 -18.39 12.65 8.88
CA ARG A 19 -19.71 13.05 9.39
C ARG A 19 -19.66 14.39 10.11
N TYR A 20 -18.68 14.59 10.97
CA TYR A 20 -18.45 15.90 11.59
C TYR A 20 -18.31 16.97 10.50
N ALA A 21 -17.61 16.63 9.42
CA ALA A 21 -17.39 17.55 8.33
C ALA A 21 -18.72 17.93 7.65
N GLU A 22 -19.51 16.94 7.28
CA GLU A 22 -20.83 17.11 6.68
C GLU A 22 -21.78 17.93 7.57
N ILE A 23 -21.83 17.65 8.88
CA ILE A 23 -22.67 18.38 9.86
C ILE A 23 -22.29 19.85 9.97
N ARG A 24 -21.00 20.17 9.90
CA ARG A 24 -20.50 21.55 9.95
C ARG A 24 -20.67 22.30 8.62
N GLY A 25 -21.26 21.67 7.59
CA GLY A 25 -21.41 22.23 6.24
C GLY A 25 -20.05 22.46 5.56
N HIS A 26 -19.11 21.52 5.73
CA HIS A 26 -17.69 21.80 5.81
C HIS A 26 -17.08 22.76 4.77
N PRO A 27 -16.11 23.57 5.20
CA PRO A 27 -15.03 24.08 4.34
C PRO A 27 -13.97 22.98 4.07
N ALA A 28 -14.32 21.69 3.90
CA ALA A 28 -13.35 20.57 3.72
C ALA A 28 -12.56 20.63 2.41
N LEU A 29 -12.92 21.56 1.54
CA LEU A 29 -12.14 21.93 0.36
C LEU A 29 -11.34 23.23 0.53
N SER A 30 -11.37 23.87 1.71
CA SER A 30 -10.40 24.90 2.08
C SER A 30 -9.02 24.41 2.60
N PRO A 31 -8.62 23.11 2.61
CA PRO A 31 -7.21 22.75 2.78
C PRO A 31 -6.38 22.98 1.50
N PHE A 32 -6.99 23.38 0.38
CA PHE A 32 -6.28 23.73 -0.85
C PHE A 32 -6.53 25.18 -1.27
N SER A 33 -6.70 26.09 -0.30
CA SER A 33 -6.68 27.53 -0.58
C SER A 33 -5.25 28.07 -0.85
N TYR A 34 -4.34 27.19 -1.29
CA TYR A 34 -3.07 27.60 -1.87
C TYR A 34 -3.31 28.28 -3.23
N PRO A 35 -2.60 29.38 -3.53
CA PRO A 35 -2.67 30.04 -4.85
C PRO A 35 -2.31 29.11 -6.03
N SER A 36 -1.74 27.92 -5.77
CA SER A 36 -1.21 27.01 -6.80
C SER A 36 -2.20 25.97 -7.37
N THR A 37 -3.39 25.77 -6.80
CA THR A 37 -4.35 24.73 -7.26
C THR A 37 -5.40 25.24 -8.27
N SER A 38 -5.20 26.44 -8.81
CA SER A 38 -6.09 27.09 -9.78
C SER A 38 -6.42 26.25 -11.02
N ARG A 39 -5.55 25.31 -11.42
CA ARG A 39 -5.79 24.41 -12.56
C ARG A 39 -6.84 23.34 -12.33
N LEU A 40 -7.11 22.93 -11.09
CA LEU A 40 -8.12 21.90 -10.79
C LEU A 40 -9.49 22.49 -10.46
N LYS A 41 -9.55 23.77 -10.08
CA LYS A 41 -10.83 24.47 -9.82
C LYS A 41 -11.75 24.50 -11.04
N SER A 42 -11.21 24.55 -12.26
CA SER A 42 -12.03 24.53 -13.48
C SER A 42 -12.67 23.17 -13.78
N LEU A 43 -12.16 22.10 -13.18
CA LEU A 43 -12.68 20.73 -13.34
C LEU A 43 -13.81 20.42 -12.34
N VAL A 44 -13.93 21.20 -11.26
CA VAL A 44 -14.96 21.05 -10.23
C VAL A 44 -16.01 22.16 -10.37
N LYS A 45 -16.59 22.28 -11.57
CA LYS A 45 -17.78 23.13 -11.79
C LYS A 45 -19.03 22.30 -11.51
N SER A 46 -19.41 22.13 -10.25
CA SER A 46 -20.73 21.60 -9.90
C SER A 46 -21.46 22.57 -8.98
N ASN A 47 -22.76 22.78 -9.27
CA ASN A 47 -23.69 23.55 -8.41
C ASN A 47 -24.21 22.70 -7.22
N VAL A 48 -23.49 21.64 -6.86
CA VAL A 48 -23.86 20.75 -5.76
C VAL A 48 -23.07 21.21 -4.54
N PRO A 49 -23.69 21.42 -3.36
CA PRO A 49 -22.95 21.76 -2.16
C PRO A 49 -21.88 20.68 -1.91
N PRO A 50 -20.65 21.07 -1.54
CA PRO A 50 -19.55 20.13 -1.37
C PRO A 50 -19.92 19.09 -0.32
N GLN A 51 -20.12 17.85 -0.75
CA GLN A 51 -20.37 16.72 0.12
C GLN A 51 -19.03 16.11 0.52
N SER A 52 -18.88 15.78 1.80
CA SER A 52 -17.72 15.01 2.26
C SER A 52 -17.72 13.64 1.58
N LEU A 53 -16.64 13.31 0.87
CA LEU A 53 -16.45 12.02 0.22
C LEU A 53 -15.48 11.18 1.06
N LEU A 54 -15.99 10.13 1.69
CA LEU A 54 -15.17 9.09 2.30
C LEU A 54 -15.04 7.93 1.31
N SER A 55 -13.81 7.64 0.86
CA SER A 55 -13.50 6.48 0.04
C SER A 55 -12.64 5.47 0.80
N ALA A 56 -12.84 4.19 0.55
CA ALA A 56 -12.04 3.09 1.06
C ALA A 56 -11.80 2.06 -0.04
N GLY A 57 -11.06 0.99 0.23
CA GLY A 57 -10.75 0.02 -0.79
C GLY A 57 -9.83 -1.11 -0.36
N THR A 58 -9.57 -2.01 -1.30
CA THR A 58 -8.65 -3.15 -1.12
C THR A 58 -7.47 -3.04 -2.07
N ASP A 59 -6.26 -3.17 -1.50
CA ASP A 59 -5.07 -3.45 -2.27
C ASP A 59 -5.02 -4.95 -2.59
N GLU A 60 -4.93 -5.27 -3.86
CA GLU A 60 -5.09 -6.60 -4.43
C GLU A 60 -3.85 -7.02 -5.23
N HIS A 61 -2.75 -6.29 -5.09
CA HIS A 61 -1.49 -6.54 -5.77
C HIS A 61 -0.39 -6.97 -4.78
N GLY A 62 0.75 -7.38 -5.32
CA GLY A 62 1.94 -7.72 -4.53
C GLY A 62 2.15 -9.21 -4.28
N MET A 63 3.35 -9.54 -3.82
CA MET A 63 3.80 -10.93 -3.65
C MET A 63 3.01 -11.66 -2.57
N LYS A 64 2.66 -10.98 -1.46
CA LYS A 64 1.87 -11.55 -0.37
C LYS A 64 0.49 -12.03 -0.84
N VAL A 65 -0.19 -11.27 -1.70
CA VAL A 65 -1.47 -11.67 -2.29
C VAL A 65 -1.31 -12.92 -3.15
N LYS A 66 -0.29 -12.94 -4.02
CA LYS A 66 0.02 -14.10 -4.86
C LYS A 66 0.30 -15.36 -4.03
N LEU A 67 1.13 -15.26 -3.00
CA LEU A 67 1.46 -16.38 -2.11
C LEU A 67 0.24 -16.86 -1.31
N ALA A 68 -0.61 -15.94 -0.85
CA ALA A 68 -1.84 -16.29 -0.13
C ALA A 68 -2.85 -17.01 -1.04
N ALA A 69 -3.00 -16.56 -2.29
CA ALA A 69 -3.84 -17.21 -3.28
C ALA A 69 -3.33 -18.63 -3.61
N GLN A 70 -2.02 -18.79 -3.79
CA GLN A 70 -1.39 -20.11 -4.00
C GLN A 70 -1.63 -21.06 -2.82
N LYS A 71 -1.50 -20.58 -1.57
CA LYS A 71 -1.80 -21.39 -0.37
C LYS A 71 -3.27 -21.80 -0.29
N ALA A 72 -4.17 -20.98 -0.83
CA ALA A 72 -5.59 -21.28 -0.93
C ALA A 72 -5.95 -22.12 -2.17
N SER A 73 -4.97 -22.47 -3.02
CA SER A 73 -5.18 -23.15 -4.31
C SER A 73 -6.13 -22.38 -5.24
N LEU A 74 -6.08 -21.05 -5.21
CA LEU A 74 -6.89 -20.14 -6.03
C LEU A 74 -6.00 -19.26 -6.92
N SER A 75 -6.56 -18.73 -8.00
CA SER A 75 -5.90 -17.62 -8.70
C SER A 75 -5.90 -16.34 -7.83
N PRO A 76 -4.94 -15.41 -8.03
CA PRO A 76 -4.92 -14.15 -7.27
C PRO A 76 -6.23 -13.37 -7.37
N LYS A 77 -6.84 -13.34 -8.56
CA LYS A 77 -8.12 -12.67 -8.75
C LYS A 77 -9.25 -13.32 -7.96
N GLU A 78 -9.41 -14.64 -8.04
CA GLU A 78 -10.44 -15.36 -7.28
C GLU A 78 -10.24 -15.19 -5.78
N TYR A 79 -9.00 -15.22 -5.31
CA TYR A 79 -8.67 -14.96 -3.91
C TYR A 79 -9.14 -13.55 -3.49
N CYS A 80 -8.79 -12.52 -4.26
CA CYS A 80 -9.21 -11.15 -3.99
C CYS A 80 -10.74 -10.97 -4.08
N ASP A 81 -11.40 -11.62 -5.04
CA ASP A 81 -12.85 -11.60 -5.20
C ASP A 81 -13.57 -12.20 -3.96
N GLN A 82 -12.94 -13.12 -3.23
CA GLN A 82 -13.46 -13.64 -1.96
C GLN A 82 -13.17 -12.72 -0.75
N ILE A 83 -12.01 -12.05 -0.75
CA ILE A 83 -11.55 -11.27 0.40
C ILE A 83 -12.15 -9.85 0.41
N SER A 84 -12.25 -9.18 -0.74
CA SER A 84 -12.72 -7.79 -0.81
C SER A 84 -14.10 -7.58 -0.20
N PRO A 85 -15.11 -8.45 -0.43
CA PRO A 85 -16.43 -8.29 0.19
C PRO A 85 -16.38 -8.31 1.72
N LEU A 86 -15.44 -9.02 2.34
CA LEU A 86 -15.31 -9.06 3.81
C LEU A 86 -14.94 -7.69 4.39
N PHE A 87 -14.08 -6.93 3.70
CA PHE A 87 -13.73 -5.56 4.09
C PHE A 87 -14.86 -4.57 3.86
N GLN A 88 -15.66 -4.79 2.82
CA GLN A 88 -16.88 -4.00 2.59
C GLN A 88 -17.91 -4.27 3.68
N SER A 89 -18.16 -5.54 4.03
CA SER A 89 -19.02 -5.92 5.14
C SER A 89 -18.54 -5.39 6.48
N LEU A 90 -17.23 -5.28 6.72
CA LEU A 90 -16.69 -4.62 7.91
C LEU A 90 -17.18 -3.17 8.01
N CYS A 91 -17.18 -2.43 6.90
CA CYS A 91 -17.68 -1.06 6.87
C CYS A 91 -19.17 -1.00 7.27
N GLU A 92 -19.98 -1.95 6.77
CA GLU A 92 -21.40 -2.06 7.11
C GLU A 92 -21.62 -2.37 8.60
N VAL A 93 -20.89 -3.34 9.15
CA VAL A 93 -20.98 -3.74 10.58
C VAL A 93 -20.70 -2.56 11.50
N PHE A 94 -19.71 -1.73 11.17
CA PHE A 94 -19.35 -0.54 11.94
C PHE A 94 -20.14 0.72 11.54
N SER A 95 -21.12 0.61 10.63
CA SER A 95 -21.91 1.72 10.13
C SER A 95 -21.07 2.87 9.53
N VAL A 96 -19.93 2.52 8.93
CA VAL A 96 -19.03 3.44 8.23
C VAL A 96 -19.65 3.79 6.87
N ASN A 97 -19.89 5.08 6.63
CA ASN A 97 -20.53 5.58 5.42
C ASN A 97 -19.52 5.81 4.30
N VAL A 98 -18.96 4.72 3.78
CA VAL A 98 -18.07 4.77 2.61
C VAL A 98 -18.90 5.07 1.36
N LYS A 99 -18.58 6.17 0.67
CA LYS A 99 -19.25 6.59 -0.58
C LYS A 99 -18.71 5.88 -1.81
N ASP A 100 -17.44 5.53 -1.79
CA ASP A 100 -16.78 4.84 -2.89
C ASP A 100 -15.82 3.78 -2.32
N PHE A 101 -16.11 2.51 -2.61
CA PHE A 101 -15.24 1.39 -2.25
C PHE A 101 -14.53 0.93 -3.52
N ILE A 102 -13.20 1.05 -3.55
CA ILE A 102 -12.39 0.83 -4.75
C ILE A 102 -11.51 -0.40 -4.57
N ARG A 103 -11.56 -1.33 -5.52
CA ARG A 103 -10.57 -2.40 -5.61
C ARG A 103 -9.48 -1.99 -6.58
N THR A 104 -8.22 -2.19 -6.22
CA THR A 104 -7.10 -1.82 -7.11
C THR A 104 -7.06 -2.64 -8.42
N THR A 105 -7.81 -3.74 -8.52
CA THR A 105 -7.98 -4.51 -9.76
C THR A 105 -9.01 -3.94 -10.73
N GLU A 106 -9.79 -2.93 -10.33
CA GLU A 106 -10.78 -2.31 -11.21
C GLU A 106 -10.16 -1.49 -12.34
N ASP A 107 -10.80 -1.50 -13.51
CA ASP A 107 -10.33 -0.77 -14.70
C ASP A 107 -10.16 0.73 -14.44
N ARG A 108 -11.01 1.35 -13.62
CA ARG A 108 -10.88 2.77 -13.27
C ARG A 108 -9.57 3.08 -12.52
N HIS A 109 -9.13 2.18 -11.64
CA HIS A 109 -7.87 2.34 -10.93
C HIS A 109 -6.70 2.16 -11.88
N ARG A 110 -6.76 1.12 -12.73
CA ARG A 110 -5.76 0.87 -13.76
C ARG A 110 -5.59 2.08 -14.69
N HIS A 111 -6.67 2.66 -15.20
CA HIS A 111 -6.60 3.85 -16.05
C HIS A 111 -5.98 5.06 -15.33
N ALA A 112 -6.30 5.26 -14.05
CA ALA A 112 -5.71 6.34 -13.26
C ALA A 112 -4.20 6.15 -13.06
N VAL A 113 -3.75 4.92 -12.78
CA VAL A 113 -2.33 4.57 -12.66
C VAL A 113 -1.59 4.74 -13.99
N GLU A 114 -2.18 4.28 -15.10
CA GLU A 114 -1.60 4.46 -16.44
C GLU A 114 -1.47 5.95 -16.81
N GLU A 115 -2.45 6.78 -16.45
CA GLU A 115 -2.37 8.24 -16.66
C GLU A 115 -1.30 8.88 -15.78
N PHE A 116 -1.21 8.48 -14.52
CA PHE A 116 -0.17 8.94 -13.59
C PHE A 116 1.22 8.60 -14.13
N TRP A 117 1.42 7.37 -14.61
CA TRP A 117 2.66 6.94 -15.24
C TRP A 117 3.02 7.79 -16.46
N ARG A 118 2.04 8.04 -17.35
CA ARG A 118 2.23 8.89 -18.53
C ARG A 118 2.63 10.32 -18.18
N HIS A 119 2.13 10.87 -17.08
CA HIS A 119 2.54 12.19 -16.60
C HIS A 119 3.97 12.19 -16.04
N LEU A 120 4.35 11.17 -15.28
CA LEU A 120 5.70 11.04 -14.74
C LEU A 120 6.74 10.88 -15.86
N ASP A 121 6.44 10.07 -16.87
CA ASP A 121 7.30 9.88 -18.04
C ASP A 121 7.50 11.20 -18.80
N LYS A 122 6.40 11.88 -19.15
CA LYS A 122 6.42 13.17 -19.85
C LYS A 122 7.16 14.27 -19.10
N SER A 123 7.17 14.22 -17.76
CA SER A 123 7.85 15.20 -16.91
C SER A 123 9.30 14.81 -16.58
N GLY A 124 9.81 13.70 -17.12
CA GLY A 124 11.18 13.23 -16.88
C GLY A 124 11.43 12.71 -15.46
N GLN A 125 10.36 12.36 -14.74
CA GLN A 125 10.39 11.92 -13.34
C GLN A 125 10.68 10.42 -13.20
N LEU A 126 10.72 9.70 -14.31
CA LEU A 126 11.11 8.29 -14.38
C LEU A 126 12.57 8.15 -14.82
N TYR A 127 13.26 7.18 -14.24
CA TYR A 127 14.56 6.73 -14.72
C TYR A 127 14.73 5.25 -14.44
N GLN A 128 15.51 4.55 -15.26
CA GLN A 128 15.85 3.16 -14.99
C GLN A 128 17.07 3.09 -14.07
N ALA A 129 17.01 2.20 -13.10
CA ALA A 129 18.15 1.85 -12.27
C ALA A 129 18.08 0.38 -11.89
N THR A 130 19.24 -0.21 -11.68
CA THR A 130 19.37 -1.54 -11.10
C THR A 130 19.63 -1.39 -9.61
N TYR A 131 18.79 -2.03 -8.79
CA TYR A 131 19.09 -2.21 -7.38
C TYR A 131 19.43 -3.67 -7.13
N ALA A 132 20.46 -3.88 -6.32
CA ALA A 132 20.81 -5.18 -5.78
C ALA A 132 20.81 -5.07 -4.26
N GLY A 133 20.15 -5.98 -3.57
CA GLY A 133 20.05 -5.95 -2.12
C GLY A 133 19.46 -7.23 -1.55
N TRP A 134 19.52 -7.35 -0.23
CA TRP A 134 18.85 -8.42 0.50
C TRP A 134 17.41 -8.02 0.77
N TYR A 135 16.46 -8.81 0.28
CA TYR A 135 15.03 -8.51 0.38
C TYR A 135 14.33 -9.55 1.25
N SER A 136 13.50 -9.08 2.20
CA SER A 136 12.59 -9.93 2.98
C SER A 136 11.20 -9.84 2.38
N THR A 137 10.69 -10.94 1.82
CA THR A 137 9.29 -11.00 1.36
C THR A 137 8.28 -10.85 2.50
N SER A 138 8.67 -11.26 3.73
CA SER A 138 7.81 -11.10 4.92
C SER A 138 7.65 -9.63 5.31
N ASP A 139 8.76 -8.89 5.31
CA ASP A 139 8.80 -7.49 5.74
C ASP A 139 8.52 -6.50 4.59
N GLU A 140 8.59 -6.96 3.34
CA GLU A 140 8.52 -6.13 2.12
C GLU A 140 9.56 -5.01 2.11
N ALA A 141 10.75 -5.33 2.60
CA ALA A 141 11.83 -4.36 2.82
C ALA A 141 13.20 -4.91 2.39
N PHE A 142 14.05 -3.99 1.96
CA PHE A 142 15.47 -4.24 1.72
C PHE A 142 16.28 -4.00 2.99
N TYR A 143 17.26 -4.88 3.23
CA TYR A 143 18.17 -4.84 4.36
C TYR A 143 19.62 -4.71 3.88
N THR A 144 20.41 -3.98 4.66
CA THR A 144 21.86 -3.91 4.50
C THR A 144 22.53 -5.13 5.13
N GLU A 145 23.75 -5.46 4.70
CA GLU A 145 24.48 -6.62 5.24
C GLU A 145 24.71 -6.55 6.76
N ARG A 146 24.70 -5.35 7.35
CA ARG A 146 24.84 -5.15 8.81
C ARG A 146 23.59 -5.55 9.59
N GLU A 147 22.44 -5.55 8.93
CA GLU A 147 21.14 -5.89 9.52
C GLU A 147 20.84 -7.40 9.38
N LEU A 148 21.80 -8.18 8.87
CA LEU A 148 21.65 -9.61 8.63
C LEU A 148 22.55 -10.43 9.54
N THR A 149 22.03 -11.57 9.97
CA THR A 149 22.79 -12.61 10.67
C THR A 149 22.73 -13.90 9.87
N GLN A 150 23.86 -14.60 9.82
CA GLN A 150 23.95 -15.91 9.19
C GLN A 150 23.46 -16.98 10.17
N THR A 151 22.43 -17.73 9.81
CA THR A 151 22.01 -18.91 10.57
C THR A 151 22.43 -20.17 9.81
N LYS A 152 23.08 -21.10 10.53
CA LYS A 152 23.20 -22.47 10.03
C LYS A 152 21.81 -23.11 10.14
N PRO A 153 21.39 -23.98 9.19
CA PRO A 153 20.15 -24.72 9.31
C PRO A 153 20.31 -25.75 10.43
N SER A 154 20.20 -25.30 11.67
CA SER A 154 20.06 -26.17 12.82
C SER A 154 18.61 -26.58 12.81
N VAL A 155 18.35 -27.84 12.48
CA VAL A 155 17.05 -28.47 12.66
C VAL A 155 16.66 -28.32 14.14
N SER A 156 15.93 -27.26 14.46
CA SER A 156 15.08 -27.20 15.64
C SER A 156 13.67 -26.97 15.13
N VAL A 157 13.03 -28.08 14.79
CA VAL A 157 11.57 -28.21 14.85
C VAL A 157 11.18 -27.90 16.29
N GLN A 158 10.95 -26.62 16.59
CA GLN A 158 10.08 -26.26 17.69
C GLN A 158 8.75 -25.86 17.08
N SER A 159 7.80 -26.76 17.28
CA SER A 159 6.39 -26.59 17.04
C SER A 159 5.91 -25.24 17.58
N SER A 160 5.74 -24.28 16.70
CA SER A 160 4.73 -23.26 16.87
C SER A 160 4.14 -22.98 15.50
N THR A 161 2.86 -23.31 15.40
CA THR A 161 1.96 -23.02 14.29
C THR A 161 2.19 -21.60 13.76
N LYS A 162 2.77 -21.46 12.56
CA LYS A 162 2.50 -20.39 11.59
C LYS A 162 3.16 -20.71 10.26
N SER A 163 2.33 -20.73 9.23
CA SER A 163 2.59 -21.19 7.88
C SER A 163 3.43 -20.19 7.06
N SER A 164 4.74 -20.15 7.30
CA SER A 164 5.69 -19.62 6.31
C SER A 164 6.06 -20.72 5.31
N PRO A 165 6.21 -20.42 4.01
CA PRO A 165 6.60 -21.41 3.02
C PRO A 165 8.04 -21.86 3.30
N THR A 166 8.21 -23.17 3.51
CA THR A 166 9.51 -23.82 3.61
C THR A 166 10.23 -23.67 2.27
N ILE A 167 11.28 -22.86 2.22
CA ILE A 167 12.21 -22.82 1.09
C ILE A 167 12.92 -24.19 1.07
N PRO A 168 12.93 -24.93 -0.05
CA PRO A 168 13.74 -26.14 -0.17
C PRO A 168 15.21 -25.74 -0.21
N THR A 169 15.91 -25.90 0.91
CA THR A 169 17.37 -25.75 0.97
C THR A 169 18.03 -26.92 0.26
N VAL A 170 18.62 -26.64 -0.89
CA VAL A 170 19.72 -27.46 -1.44
C VAL A 170 20.87 -27.40 -0.43
N ASP A 171 21.50 -28.55 -0.22
CA ASP A 171 22.46 -28.84 0.85
C ASP A 171 23.42 -27.69 1.23
N ASN A 172 23.46 -27.35 2.53
CA ASN A 172 24.53 -26.61 3.21
C ASN A 172 24.80 -25.14 2.86
N GLU A 173 24.01 -24.49 2.02
CA GLU A 173 24.15 -23.04 1.80
C GLU A 173 23.68 -22.22 3.02
N PRO A 174 24.40 -21.16 3.40
CA PRO A 174 24.04 -20.34 4.55
C PRO A 174 22.78 -19.53 4.28
N VAL A 175 21.83 -19.58 5.22
CA VAL A 175 20.62 -18.76 5.18
C VAL A 175 20.90 -17.45 5.90
N TYR A 176 20.64 -16.34 5.23
CA TYR A 176 20.69 -15.02 5.83
C TYR A 176 19.30 -14.66 6.36
N VAL A 177 19.26 -14.16 7.58
CA VAL A 177 18.03 -13.69 8.23
C VAL A 177 18.21 -12.27 8.74
N VAL A 178 17.13 -11.50 8.78
CA VAL A 178 17.10 -10.18 9.44
C VAL A 178 17.41 -10.38 10.92
N THR A 179 18.37 -9.63 11.45
CA THR A 179 18.84 -9.77 12.83
C THR A 179 17.73 -9.51 13.86
N GLU A 180 16.82 -8.58 13.57
CA GLU A 180 15.74 -8.20 14.49
C GLU A 180 14.54 -9.16 14.45
N THR A 181 14.11 -9.55 13.25
CA THR A 181 12.86 -10.31 13.06
C THR A 181 13.11 -11.82 12.88
N GLY A 182 14.33 -12.22 12.54
CA GLY A 182 14.66 -13.59 12.15
C GLY A 182 14.08 -14.00 10.80
N ASN A 183 13.48 -13.07 10.05
CA ASN A 183 12.87 -13.37 8.76
C ASN A 183 13.94 -13.67 7.70
N PRO A 184 13.72 -14.68 6.84
CA PRO A 184 14.66 -15.01 5.78
C PRO A 184 14.74 -13.89 4.73
N VAL A 185 15.94 -13.65 4.23
CA VAL A 185 16.18 -12.74 3.10
C VAL A 185 16.76 -13.48 1.91
N GLU A 186 16.46 -12.98 0.73
CA GLU A 186 17.06 -13.43 -0.53
C GLU A 186 17.78 -12.26 -1.21
N ARG A 187 18.89 -12.55 -1.89
CA ARG A 187 19.59 -11.52 -2.65
C ARG A 187 18.87 -11.33 -3.97
N VAL A 188 18.29 -10.16 -4.15
CA VAL A 188 17.55 -9.76 -5.34
C VAL A 188 18.34 -8.71 -6.08
N GLU A 189 18.46 -8.87 -7.40
CA GLU A 189 18.95 -7.84 -8.31
C GLU A 189 17.93 -7.64 -9.41
N GLU A 190 17.37 -6.44 -9.47
CA GLU A 190 16.32 -6.09 -10.42
C GLU A 190 16.58 -4.74 -11.05
N THR A 191 16.39 -4.69 -12.38
CA THR A 191 16.37 -3.43 -13.11
C THR A 191 14.93 -2.96 -13.25
N ASN A 192 14.64 -1.79 -12.68
CA ASN A 192 13.29 -1.25 -12.61
C ASN A 192 13.27 0.25 -12.89
N PHE A 193 12.08 0.77 -13.17
CA PHE A 193 11.85 2.20 -13.21
C PHE A 193 11.73 2.76 -11.79
N MET A 194 12.43 3.85 -11.55
CA MET A 194 12.51 4.58 -10.29
C MET A 194 11.89 5.96 -10.46
N PHE A 195 11.32 6.47 -9.38
CA PHE A 195 10.86 7.85 -9.29
C PHE A 195 12.00 8.76 -8.82
N ARG A 196 12.18 9.92 -9.47
CA ARG A 196 13.13 10.95 -9.04
C ARG A 196 12.60 11.73 -7.83
N LEU A 197 12.38 11.04 -6.72
CA LEU A 197 11.83 11.61 -5.47
C LEU A 197 12.66 12.79 -4.95
N THR A 198 13.97 12.78 -5.20
CA THR A 198 14.88 13.88 -4.82
C THR A 198 14.48 15.23 -5.41
N SER A 199 13.85 15.25 -6.60
CA SER A 199 13.37 16.49 -7.22
C SER A 199 12.21 17.14 -6.46
N PHE A 200 11.53 16.38 -5.60
CA PHE A 200 10.40 16.85 -4.79
C PHE A 200 10.82 17.24 -3.38
N LYS A 201 12.09 17.09 -3.00
CA LYS A 201 12.57 17.38 -1.63
C LYS A 201 12.26 18.81 -1.20
N ASP A 202 12.72 19.82 -1.94
CA ASP A 202 12.52 21.22 -1.55
C ASP A 202 11.04 21.65 -1.62
N PRO A 203 10.27 21.28 -2.66
CA PRO A 203 8.81 21.50 -2.67
C PRO A 203 8.11 20.87 -1.47
N LEU A 204 8.50 19.65 -1.07
CA LEU A 204 7.90 18.94 0.06
C LEU A 204 8.24 19.63 1.39
N HIS A 205 9.50 20.05 1.59
CA HIS A 205 9.88 20.83 2.78
C HIS A 205 9.08 22.13 2.87
N LYS A 206 8.98 22.86 1.75
CA LYS A 206 8.19 24.10 1.71
C LYS A 206 6.72 23.85 2.05
N TRP A 207 6.13 22.76 1.57
CA TRP A 207 4.76 22.40 1.90
C TRP A 207 4.60 22.03 3.38
N LEU A 208 5.53 21.25 3.94
CA LEU A 208 5.54 20.91 5.38
C LEU A 208 5.66 22.15 6.27
N ASP A 209 6.59 23.06 5.96
CA ASP A 209 6.82 24.29 6.71
C ASP A 209 5.62 25.26 6.66
N SER A 210 4.77 25.10 5.64
CA SER A 210 3.59 25.92 5.43
C SER A 210 2.36 25.46 6.22
N GLY A 211 2.46 24.36 6.97
CA GLY A 211 1.41 23.85 7.85
C GLY A 211 0.36 22.95 7.19
N GLY A 212 0.62 22.50 5.95
CA GLY A 212 -0.32 21.70 5.15
C GLY A 212 -1.25 22.54 4.29
#